data_AF-A0A3M5EGF3-F1
#
_entry.id   AF-A0A3M5EGF3-F1
#
_cell.length_a   1.000
_cell.length_b   1.000
_cell.length_c   1.000
_cell.angle_alpha   90.00
_cell.angle_beta   90.00
_cell.angle_gamma   90.00
#
_symmetry.space_group_name_H-M   'P 1'
#
loop_
_entity.id
_entity.type
_entity.pdbx_description
1 polymer ?
#
loop_
_entity_poly.entity_id
_entity_poly.type
_entity_poly.pdbx_seq_one_letter_code
_entity_poly.pdbx_strand_id
1 'polypeptide(L)' 'MALLGELARCAASTRIWLLQAPPGEALDSDRLGDWHAALERLQLPHGETSPLAWLETGHD' A
#
# COMPACT_ATOMS: atom_id res chain seq x y z
N MET A 1 -11.43 -6.23 -3.04
CA MET A 1 -10.30 -6.30 -2.07
C MET A 1 -10.75 -5.67 -0.76
N ALA A 2 -11.07 -6.46 0.27
CA ALA A 2 -11.58 -5.90 1.55
C ALA A 2 -10.79 -6.39 2.77
N LEU A 3 -10.37 -7.65 2.77
CA LEU A 3 -9.73 -8.27 3.94
C LEU A 3 -8.43 -7.57 4.38
N LEU A 4 -7.54 -7.25 3.44
CA LEU A 4 -6.24 -6.65 3.79
C LEU A 4 -6.39 -5.23 4.36
N GLY A 5 -7.31 -4.44 3.78
CA GLY A 5 -7.61 -3.10 4.28
C GLY A 5 -8.29 -3.14 5.64
N GLU A 6 -9.18 -4.11 5.87
CA GLU A 6 -9.86 -4.28 7.16
C GLU A 6 -8.90 -4.76 8.26
N LEU A 7 -7.97 -5.67 7.95
CA LEU A 7 -6.87 -6.05 8.84
C LEU A 7 -5.98 -4.86 9.17
N ALA A 8 -5.64 -4.04 8.17
CA ALA A 8 -4.82 -2.85 8.36
C ALA A 8 -5.50 -1.84 9.29
N ARG A 9 -6.81 -1.67 9.16
CA ARG A 9 -7.63 -0.80 10.02
C ARG A 9 -7.69 -1.30 11.47
N CYS A 10 -7.65 -2.61 11.67
CA CYS A 10 -7.75 -3.24 12.99
C CYS A 10 -6.40 -3.32 13.74
N ALA A 11 -5.27 -3.13 13.06
CA ALA A 11 -3.95 -3.13 13.68
C ALA A 11 -3.55 -1.71 14.14
N ALA A 12 -2.91 -1.62 15.33
CA ALA A 12 -2.62 -0.36 16.02
C ALA A 12 -1.73 0.62 15.22
N SER A 13 -0.92 0.11 14.29
CA SER A 13 -0.15 0.91 13.34
C SER A 13 0.05 0.09 12.07
N THR A 14 -0.68 0.43 11.01
CA THR A 14 -0.51 -0.19 9.69
C THR A 14 -0.19 0.86 8.65
N ARG A 15 0.81 0.54 7.82
CA ARG A 15 1.16 1.32 6.63
C ARG A 15 1.07 0.40 5.43
N ILE A 16 0.54 0.94 4.32
CA ILE A 16 0.37 0.21 3.08
C ILE A 16 1.25 0.87 2.02
N TRP A 17 2.01 0.07 1.28
CA TRP A 17 2.84 0.54 0.18
C TRP A 17 2.51 -0.16 -1.11
N LEU A 18 2.64 0.58 -2.21
CA LEU A 18 2.56 0.04 -3.55
C LEU A 18 3.89 -0.63 -3.93
N LEU A 19 3.81 -1.90 -4.37
CA LEU A 19 4.94 -2.56 -5.00
C LEU A 19 5.10 -2.02 -6.43
N GLN A 20 6.30 -1.53 -6.74
CA GLN A 20 6.62 -0.99 -8.07
C GLN A 20 6.66 -2.11 -9.12
N ALA A 21 6.33 -1.76 -10.37
CA ALA A 21 6.46 -2.69 -11.48
C ALA A 21 7.93 -3.12 -11.69
N PRO A 22 8.19 -4.35 -12.14
CA PRO A 22 9.52 -4.76 -12.58
C PRO A 22 10.07 -3.85 -13.69
N PRO A 23 11.39 -3.78 -13.87
CA PRO A 23 11.99 -2.98 -14.95
C PRO A 23 11.46 -3.39 -16.33
N GLY A 24 10.95 -2.41 -17.10
CA GLY A 24 10.39 -2.63 -18.43
C GLY A 24 8.89 -2.96 -18.44
N GLU A 25 8.27 -3.09 -17.26
CA GLU A 25 6.83 -3.28 -17.11
C GLU A 25 6.17 -2.03 -16.51
N ALA A 26 4.85 -1.90 -16.70
CA ALA A 26 4.04 -0.84 -16.12
C ALA A 26 2.93 -1.44 -15.26
N LEU A 27 2.55 -0.73 -14.18
CA LEU A 27 1.36 -1.09 -13.43
C LEU A 27 0.11 -0.83 -14.28
N ASP A 28 -0.89 -1.70 -14.10
CA ASP A 28 -2.23 -1.48 -14.67
C ASP A 28 -2.87 -0.25 -14.00
N SER A 29 -3.19 0.76 -14.81
CA SER A 29 -3.72 2.04 -14.32
C SER A 29 -5.11 1.94 -13.73
N ASP A 30 -5.96 1.08 -14.28
CA ASP A 30 -7.34 0.91 -13.81
C ASP A 30 -7.32 0.21 -12.46
N ARG A 31 -6.49 -0.83 -12.35
CA ARG A 31 -6.28 -1.53 -11.08
C ARG A 31 -5.65 -0.65 -10.01
N LEU A 32 -4.74 0.24 -10.40
CA LEU A 32 -4.14 1.22 -9.49
C LEU A 32 -5.19 2.24 -9.01
N GLY A 33 -6.07 2.71 -9.90
CA GLY A 33 -7.19 3.58 -9.54
C GLY A 33 -8.16 2.93 -8.55
N ASP A 34 -8.55 1.68 -8.80
CA ASP A 34 -9.41 0.89 -7.89
C ASP A 34 -8.76 0.71 -6.51
N TRP A 35 -7.45 0.53 -6.47
CA TRP A 35 -6.69 0.41 -5.24
C TRP A 35 -6.68 1.70 -4.43
N HIS A 36 -6.39 2.85 -5.06
CA HIS A 36 -6.46 4.16 -4.39
C HIS A 36 -7.85 4.42 -3.81
N ALA A 37 -8.90 4.25 -4.62
CA ALA A 37 -10.28 4.47 -4.18
C ALA A 37 -10.68 3.56 -3.00
N ALA A 38 -10.21 2.32 -2.98
CA ALA A 38 -10.46 1.40 -1.87
C ALA A 38 -9.77 1.85 -0.56
N LEU A 39 -8.52 2.31 -0.64
CA LEU A 39 -7.77 2.77 0.53
C LEU A 39 -8.30 4.09 1.10
N GLU A 40 -8.69 5.02 0.23
CA GLU A 40 -9.34 6.28 0.63
C GLU A 40 -10.63 6.02 1.39
N ARG A 41 -11.47 5.12 0.88
CA ARG A 41 -12.75 4.76 1.52
C ARG A 41 -12.57 4.10 2.89
N LEU A 42 -11.44 3.43 3.12
CA LEU A 42 -11.08 2.82 4.40
C LEU A 42 -10.26 3.77 5.29
N GLN A 43 -9.96 4.98 4.83
CA GLN A 43 -9.13 5.98 5.50
C GLN A 43 -7.75 5.44 5.89
N LEU A 44 -7.17 4.60 5.03
CA LEU A 44 -5.88 3.96 5.28
C LEU A 44 -4.73 4.81 4.73
N PRO A 45 -3.74 5.18 5.56
CA PRO A 45 -2.53 5.84 5.09
C PRO A 45 -1.76 4.94 4.14
N HIS A 46 -1.38 5.47 2.97
CA HIS A 46 -0.63 4.74 1.97
C HIS A 46 0.43 5.60 1.30
N GLY A 47 1.47 4.94 0.76
CA GLY A 47 2.53 5.58 0.01
C GLY A 47 2.81 4.86 -1.30
N GLU A 48 3.16 5.63 -2.34
CA GLU A 48 3.48 5.08 -3.66
C GLU A 48 4.82 4.33 -3.67
N THR A 49 5.73 4.67 -2.76
CA THR A 49 6.99 3.96 -2.58
C THR A 49 7.13 3.49 -1.14
N SER A 50 7.54 2.23 -0.97
CA SER A 50 8.06 1.79 0.31
C SER A 50 9.45 2.40 0.48
N PRO A 51 9.77 3.05 1.61
CA PRO A 51 11.16 3.22 1.96
C PRO A 51 11.68 1.80 2.23
N LEU A 52 12.33 1.18 1.25
CA LEU A 52 12.95 -0.15 1.42
C LEU A 52 13.85 -0.17 2.65
N ALA A 53 14.51 0.95 2.93
CA ALA A 53 15.27 1.19 4.15
C ALA A 53 14.48 0.88 5.44
N TRP A 54 13.17 1.13 5.49
CA TRP A 54 12.34 0.86 6.67
C TRP A 54 12.10 -0.64 6.91
N LEU A 55 12.01 -1.45 5.85
CA LEU A 55 11.91 -2.90 5.97
C LEU A 55 13.25 -3.52 6.41
N GLU A 56 14.36 -2.87 6.09
CA GLU A 56 15.70 -3.33 6.41
C GLU A 56 16.16 -2.94 7.83
N THR A 57 15.77 -1.76 8.33
CA THR A 57 16.26 -1.27 9.63
C THR A 57 15.29 -1.50 10.79
N GLY A 58 14.02 -1.79 10.53
CA GLY A 58 13.00 -1.84 11.58
C GLY A 58 12.73 -0.46 12.20
N HIS A 59 11.65 -0.36 12.96
CA HIS A 59 11.16 0.88 13.58
C HIS A 59 12.20 1.48 14.55
N ASP A 60 12.66 2.71 14.29
CA ASP A 60 13.04 3.66 15.35
C ASP A 60 11.79 4.24 16.01
#